data_AF-A0A2U8PU50-F1
#
_entry.id   AF-A0A2U8PU50-F1
#
_cell.length_a   1.000
_cell.length_b   1.000
_cell.length_c   1.000
_cell.angle_alpha   90.00
_cell.angle_beta   90.00
_cell.angle_gamma   90.00
#
_symmetry.space_group_name_H-M   'P 1'
#
loop_
_entity.id
_entity.type
_entity.pdbx_description
1 polymer ?
#
loop_
_entity_poly.entity_id
_entity_poly.type
_entity_poly.pdbx_seq_one_letter_code
_entity_poly.pdbx_strand_id
1 'polypeptide(L)'
;MTNNLSAVLSGAVAMASFATTLFFAKFWRQTSDVFFLLFALAFAIDTVSRVALGLTETSYELEPAFYVLRLAMFALIIVAITLKNRSR
;
A
#
# COMPACT_ATOMS: atom_id res chain seq x y z
N MET A 1 27.01 -1.88 -11.77
CA MET A 1 25.94 -1.31 -12.64
C MET A 1 24.53 -1.83 -12.33
N THR A 2 24.34 -2.84 -11.48
CA THR A 2 23.02 -3.38 -11.10
C THR A 2 22.30 -2.59 -10.01
N ASN A 3 23.02 -1.95 -9.07
CA ASN A 3 22.39 -1.18 -7.97
C ASN A 3 21.48 -0.02 -8.42
N ASN A 4 21.84 0.68 -9.50
CA ASN A 4 21.09 1.85 -9.95
C ASN A 4 19.72 1.47 -10.52
N LEU A 5 19.63 0.33 -11.21
CA LEU A 5 18.36 -0.14 -11.78
C LEU A 5 17.37 -0.53 -10.67
N SER A 6 17.85 -1.20 -9.62
CA SER A 6 17.02 -1.58 -8.47
C SER A 6 16.47 -0.35 -7.73
N ALA A 7 17.27 0.70 -7.57
CA ALA A 7 16.82 1.95 -6.96
C ALA A 7 15.74 2.67 -7.79
N VAL A 8 15.94 2.75 -9.11
CA VAL A 8 14.96 3.36 -10.03
C VAL A 8 13.64 2.58 -10.05
N LEU A 9 13.69 1.25 -10.12
CA LEU A 9 12.50 0.40 -10.08
C LEU A 9 11.77 0.51 -8.73
N SER A 10 12.51 0.54 -7.62
CA SER A 10 11.92 0.74 -6.28
C SER A 10 11.20 2.09 -6.19
N GLY A 11 11.84 3.17 -6.65
CA GLY A 11 11.23 4.50 -6.71
C GLY A 11 10.01 4.57 -7.62
N ALA A 12 10.06 3.93 -8.80
CA ALA A 12 8.92 3.86 -9.71
C ALA A 12 7.72 3.13 -9.08
N VAL A 13 7.96 2.03 -8.37
CA VAL A 13 6.91 1.31 -7.65
C VAL A 13 6.34 2.14 -6.50
N ALA A 14 7.19 2.84 -5.74
CA ALA A 14 6.72 3.74 -4.68
C ALA A 14 5.82 4.87 -5.24
N MET A 15 6.21 5.47 -6.37
CA MET A 15 5.42 6.49 -7.06
C MET A 15 4.09 5.94 -7.58
N ALA A 16 4.10 4.73 -8.15
CA ALA A 16 2.89 4.05 -8.62
C ALA A 16 1.94 3.75 -7.47
N SER A 17 2.41 3.16 -6.37
CA SER A 17 1.59 2.89 -5.17
C SER A 17 0.99 4.18 -4.58
N PHE A 18 1.75 5.27 -4.56
CA PHE A 18 1.25 6.58 -4.12
C PHE A 18 0.16 7.13 -5.05
N ALA A 19 0.37 7.06 -6.37
CA ALA A 19 -0.62 7.48 -7.35
C ALA A 19 -1.91 6.65 -7.24
N THR A 20 -1.81 5.33 -7.05
CA THR A 20 -2.94 4.42 -6.84
C THR A 20 -3.72 4.79 -5.56
N THR A 21 -3.03 5.11 -4.47
CA THR A 21 -3.64 5.59 -3.22
C THR A 21 -4.48 6.85 -3.44
N LEU A 22 -3.93 7.85 -4.12
CA LEU A 22 -4.62 9.10 -4.45
C LEU A 22 -5.83 8.85 -5.36
N PHE A 23 -5.71 7.94 -6.32
CA PHE A 23 -6.79 7.61 -7.23
C PHE A 23 -7.97 6.96 -6.52
N PHE A 24 -7.71 6.00 -5.63
CA PHE A 24 -8.74 5.37 -4.80
C PHE A 24 -9.37 6.35 -3.80
N ALA A 25 -8.56 7.22 -3.17
CA ALA A 25 -9.07 8.27 -2.29
C ALA A 25 -9.98 9.27 -3.03
N LYS A 26 -9.64 9.62 -4.27
CA LYS A 26 -10.48 10.46 -5.14
C LYS A 26 -11.80 9.76 -5.48
N PHE A 27 -11.76 8.47 -5.85
CA PHE A 27 -12.95 7.67 -6.14
C PHE A 27 -13.86 7.53 -4.92
N TRP A 28 -13.30 7.38 -3.71
CA TRP A 28 -14.09 7.34 -2.49
C TRP A 28 -14.92 8.61 -2.30
N ARG A 29 -14.36 9.82 -2.53
CA ARG A 29 -15.15 11.07 -2.44
C ARG A 29 -16.32 11.12 -3.42
N GLN A 30 -16.24 10.41 -4.54
CA GLN A 30 -17.26 10.46 -5.58
C GLN A 30 -18.31 9.35 -5.45
N THR A 31 -17.93 8.17 -4.96
CA THR A 31 -18.83 7.00 -4.83
C THR A 31 -19.33 6.80 -3.38
N SER A 32 -18.67 7.39 -2.37
CA SER A 32 -18.90 7.12 -0.92
C SER A 32 -18.93 5.65 -0.52
N ASP A 33 -18.35 4.76 -1.35
CA ASP A 33 -18.30 3.33 -1.09
C ASP A 33 -17.08 3.00 -0.22
N VAL A 34 -17.34 2.39 0.93
CA VAL A 34 -16.33 1.99 1.93
C VAL A 34 -15.30 1.02 1.33
N PHE A 35 -15.64 0.30 0.26
CA PHE A 35 -14.70 -0.53 -0.48
C PHE A 35 -13.48 0.27 -1.00
N PHE A 36 -13.72 1.45 -1.58
CA PHE A 36 -12.65 2.28 -2.13
C PHE A 36 -11.78 2.92 -1.03
N LEU A 37 -12.38 3.26 0.12
CA LEU A 37 -11.63 3.71 1.29
C LEU A 37 -10.65 2.63 1.76
N LEU A 38 -11.12 1.40 1.94
CA LEU A 38 -10.30 0.30 2.45
C LEU A 38 -9.16 -0.05 1.49
N PHE A 39 -9.41 -0.01 0.18
CA PHE A 39 -8.37 -0.16 -0.84
C PHE A 39 -7.35 0.98 -0.81
N ALA A 40 -7.79 2.24 -0.68
CA ALA A 40 -6.88 3.37 -0.53
C ALA A 40 -5.99 3.22 0.72
N LEU A 41 -6.56 2.77 1.83
CA LEU A 41 -5.84 2.56 3.09
C LEU A 41 -4.81 1.42 2.98
N ALA A 42 -5.16 0.32 2.31
CA ALA A 42 -4.23 -0.78 2.03
C ALA A 42 -3.03 -0.32 1.18
N PHE A 43 -3.28 0.42 0.10
CA PHE A 43 -2.21 0.97 -0.75
C PHE A 43 -1.39 2.08 -0.08
N ALA A 44 -2.01 2.86 0.82
CA ALA A 44 -1.28 3.83 1.64
C ALA A 44 -0.27 3.13 2.56
N ILE A 45 -0.68 2.04 3.23
CA ILE A 45 0.19 1.23 4.09
C ILE A 45 1.33 0.60 3.29
N ASP A 46 1.07 0.06 2.10
CA ASP A 46 2.12 -0.47 1.21
C ASP A 46 3.12 0.61 0.79
N THR A 47 2.62 1.80 0.44
CA THR A 47 3.46 2.94 0.05
C THR A 47 4.37 3.36 1.20
N VAL A 48 3.82 3.51 2.42
CA VAL A 48 4.61 3.86 3.61
C VAL A 48 5.65 2.77 3.92
N SER A 49 5.26 1.49 3.80
CA SER A 49 6.19 0.36 3.98
C SER A 49 7.37 0.46 3.02
N ARG A 50 7.10 0.72 1.74
CA ARG A 50 8.11 0.80 0.68
C ARG A 50 9.02 2.01 0.83
N VAL A 51 8.47 3.16 1.20
CA VAL A 51 9.25 4.38 1.46
C VAL A 51 10.13 4.17 2.69
N ALA A 52 9.61 3.57 3.76
CA ALA A 52 10.41 3.24 4.94
C ALA A 52 11.54 2.25 4.61
N LEU A 53 11.29 1.22 3.80
CA LEU A 53 12.35 0.32 3.29
C LEU A 53 13.40 1.05 2.45
N GLY A 54 12.98 1.99 1.60
CA GLY A 54 13.89 2.74 0.74
C GLY A 54 14.73 3.77 1.48
N LEU A 55 14.23 4.33 2.58
CA LEU A 55 14.92 5.32 3.42
C LEU A 55 15.81 4.68 4.50
N THR A 56 15.47 3.47 4.95
CA THR A 56 16.23 2.77 5.99
C THR A 56 17.17 1.78 5.33
N GLU A 57 18.43 2.16 5.10
CA GLU A 57 19.44 1.21 4.63
C GLU A 57 19.61 0.09 5.68
N THR A 58 19.08 -1.08 5.38
CA THR A 58 19.45 -2.40 5.93
C THR A 58 19.72 -2.43 7.44
N SER A 59 18.79 -1.95 8.26
CA SER A 59 18.80 -2.26 9.70
C SER A 59 17.97 -3.52 9.93
N TYR A 60 18.66 -4.62 10.24
CA TYR A 60 18.12 -5.97 10.46
C TYR A 60 16.96 -6.03 11.47
N GLU A 61 16.79 -4.99 12.30
CA GLU A 61 15.77 -4.90 13.35
C GLU A 61 14.36 -4.58 12.84
N LEU A 62 14.21 -4.01 11.63
CA LEU A 62 12.90 -3.59 11.10
C LEU A 62 12.24 -4.61 10.16
N GLU A 63 12.95 -5.66 9.76
CA GLU A 63 12.45 -6.79 8.95
C GLU A 63 11.08 -7.32 9.44
N PRO A 64 10.88 -7.61 10.75
CA PRO A 64 9.61 -8.13 11.25
C PRO A 64 8.44 -7.15 11.10
N ALA A 65 8.70 -5.84 11.21
CA ALA A 65 7.65 -4.82 11.17
C ALA A 65 6.99 -4.73 9.79
N PHE A 66 7.76 -4.97 8.72
CA PHE A 66 7.23 -4.98 7.34
C PHE A 66 6.28 -6.15 7.08
N TYR A 67 6.48 -7.30 7.74
CA TYR A 67 5.53 -8.41 7.66
C TYR A 67 4.19 -8.07 8.30
N VAL A 68 4.19 -7.30 9.39
CA VAL A 68 2.96 -6.83 10.04
C VAL A 68 2.20 -5.84 9.15
N LEU A 69 2.89 -4.91 8.47
CA LEU A 69 2.24 -4.00 7.53
C LEU A 69 1.64 -4.74 6.33
N ARG A 70 2.33 -5.77 5.81
CA ARG A 70 1.76 -6.66 4.78
C ARG A 70 0.52 -7.39 5.29
N LEU A 71 0.56 -7.93 6.51
CA LEU A 71 -0.60 -8.59 7.12
C LEU A 71 -1.79 -7.62 7.22
N ALA A 72 -1.55 -6.39 7.66
CA ALA A 72 -2.58 -5.35 7.73
C ALA A 72 -3.15 -5.02 6.34
N MET A 73 -2.29 -4.90 5.32
CA MET A 73 -2.72 -4.69 3.93
C MET A 73 -3.64 -5.80 3.43
N PHE A 74 -3.25 -7.07 3.61
CA PHE A 74 -4.09 -8.20 3.19
C PHE A 74 -5.40 -8.27 3.98
N ALA A 75 -5.37 -8.01 5.29
CA ALA A 75 -6.57 -7.96 6.12
C ALA A 75 -7.55 -6.88 5.65
N LEU A 76 -7.06 -5.68 5.31
CA LEU A 76 -7.89 -4.60 4.77
C LEU A 76 -8.54 -4.98 3.44
N ILE A 77 -7.80 -5.64 2.55
CA ILE A 77 -8.34 -6.12 1.27
C ILE A 77 -9.45 -7.16 1.51
N ILE A 78 -9.23 -8.12 2.42
CA ILE A 78 -10.23 -9.13 2.77
C ILE A 78 -11.49 -8.45 3.33
N VAL A 79 -11.34 -7.54 4.30
CA VAL A 79 -12.46 -6.79 4.90
C VAL A 79 -13.21 -6.00 3.82
N ALA A 80 -12.50 -5.37 2.90
CA ALA A 80 -13.12 -4.64 1.78
C ALA A 80 -14.01 -5.55 0.94
N ILE A 81 -13.49 -6.71 0.55
CA ILE A 81 -14.22 -7.71 -0.25
C ILE A 81 -15.43 -8.23 0.54
N THR A 82 -15.26 -8.59 1.82
CA THR A 82 -16.35 -9.10 2.66
C THR A 82 -17.46 -8.06 2.82
N LEU A 83 -17.12 -6.80 3.04
CA LEU A 83 -18.10 -5.72 3.20
C LEU A 83 -18.88 -5.49 1.90
N LYS A 84 -18.19 -5.44 0.76
CA LYS A 84 -18.83 -5.33 -0.57
C LYS A 84 -19.75 -6.50 -0.86
N ASN A 85 -19.33 -7.72 -0.49
CA ASN A 85 -20.11 -8.94 -0.69
C ASN A 85 -21.36 -9.01 0.21
N ARG A 86 -21.34 -8.35 1.38
CA ARG A 86 -22.50 -8.23 2.28
C ARG A 86 -23.47 -7.10 1.93
N SER A 87 -23.01 -6.10 1.19
CA SER A 87 -23.82 -4.95 0.75
C SER A 87 -24.59 -5.20 -0.55
N ARG A 88 -24.40 -6.36 -1.19
CA ARG A 88 -25.25 -6.88 -2.26
C ARG A 88 -26.30 -7.80 -1.67
#